data_AF-A0A4U7BI29-F1
#
_entry.id   AF-A0A4U7BI29-F1
#
_cell.length_a   1.000
_cell.length_b   1.000
_cell.length_c   1.000
_cell.angle_alpha   90.00
_cell.angle_beta   90.00
_cell.angle_gamma   90.00
#
_symmetry.space_group_name_H-M   'P 1'
#
loop_
_entity.id
_entity.type
_entity.pdbx_description
1 polymer ?
#
loop_
_entity_poly.entity_id
_entity_poly.type
_entity_poly.pdbx_seq_one_letter_code
_entity_poly.pdbx_strand_id
1 'polypeptide(L)'
;MTQEKWHEMHSQKRHQPRYPGSDLVSFVLKNFKKNDQILDLGCGGGRHVKFLAENDFLAYGVDYSANGIKATQEILDFHKLKAELKV
;
A
#
# COMPACT_ATOMS: atom_id res chain seq x y z
N MET A 1 -12.15 6.07 17.18
CA MET A 1 -11.31 4.86 17.23
C MET A 1 -9.88 5.34 17.42
N THR A 2 -9.13 4.84 18.42
CA THR A 2 -7.81 5.39 18.82
C THR A 2 -6.65 4.81 18.00
N GLN A 3 -5.55 5.57 17.91
CA GLN A 3 -4.31 5.21 17.20
C GLN A 3 -3.76 3.83 17.60
N GLU A 4 -3.86 3.51 18.89
CA GLU A 4 -3.36 2.28 19.50
C GLU A 4 -4.03 1.02 18.95
N LYS A 5 -5.34 1.08 18.62
CA LYS A 5 -6.05 -0.07 18.05
C LYS A 5 -5.55 -0.45 16.65
N TRP A 6 -5.15 0.53 15.83
CA TRP A 6 -4.56 0.26 14.52
C TRP A 6 -3.16 -0.34 14.65
N HIS A 7 -2.36 0.14 15.60
CA HIS A 7 -1.05 -0.44 15.88
C HIS A 7 -1.14 -1.93 16.24
N GLU A 8 -2.12 -2.31 17.06
CA GLU A 8 -2.33 -3.69 17.48
C GLU A 8 -2.86 -4.57 16.34
N MET A 9 -3.81 -4.09 15.52
CA MET A 9 -4.29 -4.85 14.36
C MET A 9 -3.20 -5.13 13.32
N HIS A 10 -2.33 -4.15 13.06
CA HIS A 10 -1.22 -4.30 12.11
C HIS A 10 -0.06 -5.16 12.63
N SER A 11 0.02 -5.43 13.94
CA SER A 11 1.02 -6.35 14.50
C SER A 11 0.79 -7.81 14.06
N GLN A 12 -0.43 -8.16 13.66
CA GLN A 12 -0.80 -9.50 13.24
C GLN A 12 -0.87 -9.60 11.71
N LYS A 13 0.10 -10.29 11.09
CA LYS A 13 0.17 -10.50 9.64
C LYS A 13 -1.13 -11.03 9.00
N ARG A 14 -1.99 -11.72 9.77
CA ARG A 14 -3.31 -12.21 9.30
C ARG A 14 -4.25 -11.10 8.83
N HIS A 15 -4.07 -9.87 9.31
CA HIS A 15 -4.90 -8.72 8.93
C HIS A 15 -4.30 -7.89 7.80
N GLN A 16 -3.23 -8.36 7.15
CA GLN A 16 -2.61 -7.71 6.00
C GLN A 16 -2.94 -8.52 4.74
N PRO A 17 -3.98 -8.12 3.96
CA PRO A 17 -4.34 -8.87 2.76
C PRO A 17 -3.21 -8.82 1.76
N ARG A 18 -2.80 -9.97 1.23
CA ARG A 18 -1.63 -10.07 0.34
C ARG A 18 -1.88 -9.53 -1.07
N TYR A 19 -3.09 -9.74 -1.61
CA TYR A 19 -3.42 -9.41 -2.99
C TYR A 19 -4.26 -8.14 -3.10
N PRO A 20 -4.05 -7.32 -4.14
CA PRO A 20 -4.89 -6.16 -4.39
C PRO A 20 -6.33 -6.59 -4.66
N GLY A 21 -7.28 -5.70 -4.39
CA GLY A 21 -8.69 -5.91 -4.74
C GLY A 21 -8.88 -5.87 -6.26
N SER A 22 -9.70 -6.78 -6.79
CA SER A 22 -9.97 -6.91 -8.24
C SER A 22 -10.51 -5.63 -8.87
N ASP A 23 -11.36 -4.91 -8.13
CA ASP A 23 -11.99 -3.69 -8.63
C ASP A 23 -10.96 -2.56 -8.76
N LEU A 24 -10.02 -2.46 -7.82
CA LEU A 24 -8.90 -1.52 -7.90
C LEU A 24 -7.99 -1.85 -9.08
N VAL A 25 -7.64 -3.12 -9.27
CA VAL A 25 -6.82 -3.56 -10.42
C VAL A 25 -7.48 -3.17 -11.73
N SER A 26 -8.77 -3.48 -11.89
CA SER A 26 -9.54 -3.17 -13.10
C SER A 26 -9.66 -1.65 -13.32
N PHE A 27 -9.93 -0.90 -12.26
CA PHE A 27 -10.03 0.56 -12.32
C PHE A 27 -8.70 1.21 -12.69
N VAL A 28 -7.60 0.83 -12.05
CA VAL A 28 -6.29 1.43 -12.28
C VAL A 28 -5.80 1.15 -13.70
N LEU A 29 -5.81 -0.12 -14.13
CA LEU A 29 -5.29 -0.50 -15.44
C LEU A 29 -6.13 0.03 -16.60
N LYS A 30 -7.41 0.34 -16.38
CA LYS A 30 -8.30 0.91 -17.40
C LYS A 30 -8.14 2.43 -17.54
N ASN A 31 -7.88 3.14 -16.44
CA ASN A 31 -8.01 4.59 -16.40
C ASN A 31 -6.68 5.35 -16.31
N PHE A 32 -5.58 4.69 -15.93
CA PHE A 32 -4.29 5.32 -15.73
C PHE A 32 -3.22 4.71 -16.63
N LYS A 33 -2.13 5.45 -16.82
CA LYS A 33 -0.97 5.06 -17.62
C LYS A 33 0.26 4.94 -16.72
N LYS A 34 1.29 4.24 -17.23
CA LYS A 34 2.61 4.19 -16.59
C LYS A 34 3.11 5.59 -16.27
N ASN A 35 3.78 5.73 -15.13
CA ASN A 35 4.27 6.98 -14.55
C ASN A 35 3.18 7.97 -14.06
N ASP A 36 1.89 7.65 -14.15
CA ASP A 36 0.89 8.44 -13.45
C ASP A 36 1.10 8.34 -11.93
N GLN A 37 0.83 9.43 -11.22
CA GLN A 37 0.93 9.52 -9.77
C GLN A 37 -0.37 9.06 -9.13
N ILE A 38 -0.28 8.08 -8.22
CA ILE A 38 -1.45 7.49 -7.57
C ILE A 38 -1.22 7.43 -6.07
N LEU A 39 -2.15 8.02 -5.31
CA LEU A 39 -2.18 8.01 -3.86
C LEU A 39 -3.11 6.92 -3.33
N ASP A 40 -2.56 5.99 -2.54
CA ASP A 40 -3.28 5.02 -1.73
C ASP A 40 -3.44 5.57 -0.30
N LEU A 41 -4.62 6.11 -0.01
CA LEU A 41 -4.96 6.70 1.28
C LEU A 41 -5.51 5.62 2.22
N GLY A 42 -4.83 5.42 3.35
CA GLY A 42 -5.07 4.27 4.24
C GLY A 42 -4.44 2.99 3.68
N CYS A 43 -3.18 3.07 3.23
CA CYS A 43 -2.53 1.97 2.50
C CYS A 43 -2.31 0.70 3.33
N GLY A 44 -2.41 0.78 4.67
CA GLY A 44 -2.32 -0.34 5.58
C GLY A 44 -1.06 -1.17 5.37
N GLY A 45 -1.22 -2.46 5.05
CA GLY A 45 -0.11 -3.38 4.76
C GLY A 45 0.44 -3.31 3.33
N GLY A 46 0.03 -2.32 2.52
CA GLY A 46 0.73 -1.97 1.28
C GLY A 46 0.37 -2.80 0.05
N ARG A 47 -0.71 -3.59 0.08
CA ARG A 47 -1.08 -4.49 -1.03
C ARG A 47 -1.34 -3.75 -2.34
N HIS A 48 -1.95 -2.57 -2.26
CA HIS A 48 -2.28 -1.74 -3.42
C HIS A 48 -1.06 -0.90 -3.82
N VAL A 49 -0.35 -0.26 -2.88
CA VAL A 49 0.95 0.40 -3.14
C VAL A 49 1.93 -0.50 -3.88
N LYS A 50 2.10 -1.74 -3.43
CA LYS A 50 2.94 -2.74 -4.11
C LYS A 50 2.48 -2.97 -5.54
N PHE A 51 1.20 -3.23 -5.75
CA PHE A 51 0.64 -3.45 -7.08
C PHE A 51 0.89 -2.25 -8.01
N LEU A 52 0.70 -1.04 -7.51
CA LEU A 52 0.96 0.18 -8.26
C LEU A 52 2.44 0.28 -8.65
N ALA A 53 3.35 0.08 -7.71
CA ALA A 53 4.79 0.11 -7.99
C ALA A 53 5.25 -0.99 -8.96
N GLU A 54 4.68 -2.20 -8.89
CA GLU A 54 4.97 -3.30 -9.82
C GLU A 54 4.54 -3.02 -11.26
N ASN A 55 3.58 -2.10 -11.46
CA ASN A 55 3.02 -1.76 -12.76
C ASN A 55 3.52 -0.40 -13.28
N ASP A 56 4.69 0.04 -12.81
CA ASP A 56 5.36 1.27 -13.22
C ASP A 56 4.56 2.56 -12.96
N PHE A 57 3.67 2.57 -11.95
CA PHE A 57 3.04 3.80 -11.47
C PHE A 57 3.93 4.48 -10.42
N LEU A 58 3.82 5.81 -10.33
CA LEU A 58 4.44 6.56 -9.24
C LEU A 58 3.53 6.46 -8.01
N ALA A 59 3.77 5.44 -7.19
CA ALA A 59 2.93 5.08 -6.06
C ALA A 59 3.26 5.90 -4.81
N TYR A 60 2.21 6.42 -4.16
CA TYR A 60 2.27 7.12 -2.88
C TYR A 60 1.37 6.37 -1.88
N GLY A 61 1.89 6.02 -0.71
CA GLY A 61 1.13 5.37 0.36
C GLY A 61 1.08 6.23 1.60
N VAL A 62 -0.12 6.48 2.12
CA VAL A 62 -0.30 7.20 3.38
C VAL A 62 -1.12 6.37 4.34
N ASP A 63 -0.67 6.20 5.57
CA ASP A 63 -1.44 5.53 6.61
C ASP A 63 -1.07 6.07 7.99
N TYR A 64 -2.10 6.36 8.79
CA TYR A 64 -1.92 6.88 10.15
C TYR A 64 -1.19 5.89 11.09
N SER A 65 -1.13 4.62 10.71
CA SER A 65 -0.41 3.56 11.42
C SER A 65 1.06 3.49 10.96
N ALA A 66 1.99 3.85 11.84
CA ALA A 66 3.42 3.66 11.60
C ALA A 66 3.77 2.18 11.35
N ASN A 67 3.04 1.25 11.96
CA ASN A 67 3.19 -0.19 11.72
C ASN A 67 2.73 -0.58 10.30
N GLY A 68 1.68 0.06 9.78
CA GLY A 68 1.21 -0.14 8.41
C GLY A 68 2.26 0.33 7.40
N ILE A 69 2.78 1.55 7.60
CA ILE A 69 3.88 2.09 6.78
C ILE A 69 5.11 1.19 6.83
N LYS A 70 5.52 0.70 8.00
CA LYS A 70 6.63 -0.24 8.13
C LYS A 70 6.39 -1.54 7.36
N ALA A 71 5.20 -2.14 7.48
CA ALA A 71 4.84 -3.35 6.74
C ALA A 71 4.83 -3.12 5.21
N THR A 72 4.37 -1.94 4.79
CA THR A 72 4.39 -1.52 3.38
C THR A 72 5.84 -1.35 2.88
N GLN A 73 6.74 -0.78 3.69
CA GLN A 73 8.15 -0.68 3.32
C GLN A 73 8.81 -2.05 3.19
N GLU A 74 8.57 -2.97 4.14
CA GLU A 74 9.14 -4.32 4.11
C GLU A 74 8.74 -5.09 2.84
N ILE A 75 7.48 -4.96 2.39
CA ILE A 75 7.04 -5.64 1.16
C ILE A 75 7.62 -4.99 -0.09
N LEU A 76 7.78 -3.66 -0.13
CA LEU A 76 8.43 -2.96 -1.23
C LEU A 76 9.91 -3.37 -1.33
N ASP A 77 10.63 -3.40 -0.21
CA ASP A 77 12.04 -3.78 -0.15
C ASP A 77 12.25 -5.22 -0.61
N PHE A 78 11.40 -6.15 -0.14
CA PHE A 78 11.46 -7.56 -0.53
C PHE A 78 11.29 -7.75 -2.05
N HIS A 79 10.41 -6.95 -2.67
CA HIS A 79 10.16 -6.98 -4.12
C HIS A 79 11.07 -6.03 -4.92
N LYS A 80 11.96 -5.28 -4.27
CA LYS A 80 12.84 -4.25 -4.87
C LYS A 80 12.06 -3.15 -5.62
N LEU A 81 10.93 -2.77 -5.06
CA LEU A 81 10.04 -1.74 -5.59
C LEU A 81 10.27 -0.41 -4.87
N LYS A 82 9.81 0.67 -5.49
CA LYS A 82 9.89 2.02 -4.93
C LYS A 82 8.52 2.65 -4.87
N ALA A 83 8.22 3.29 -3.76
CA ALA A 83 7.04 4.14 -3.54
C ALA A 83 7.38 5.20 -2.49
N GLU A 84 6.66 6.31 -2.48
CA GLU A 84 6.78 7.30 -1.41
C GLU A 84 5.78 6.99 -0.30
N LEU A 85 6.27 6.85 0.94
CA LEU A 85 5.45 6.49 2.09
C LEU A 85 5.45 7.59 3.15
N LYS A 86 4.28 7.84 3.76
CA LYS A 86 4.15 8.81 4.85
C LYS A 86 3.12 8.36 5.89
N VAL A 87 3.37 8.71 7.16
CA VAL A 87 2.41 8.57 8.26
C VAL A 87 1.41 9.72 8.24
#